data_AF-A0A382SRR7-F1
#
_entry.id   AF-A0A382SRR7-F1
#
_cell.length_a   1.000
_cell.length_b   1.000
_cell.length_c   1.000
_cell.angle_alpha   90.00
_cell.angle_beta   90.00
_cell.angle_gamma   90.00
#
_symmetry.space_group_name_H-M   'P 1'
#
loop_
_entity.id
_entity.type
_entity.pdbx_description
1 polymer ?
#
loop_
_entity_poly.entity_id
_entity_poly.type
_entity_poly.pdbx_seq_one_letter_code
_entity_poly.pdbx_strand_id
1 'polypeptide(L)'
;VLPAPAGYGIGGHNNYYFSHMLNCLYDCRYCFLQGMYQSAHYLLFVNYEKFMDEIREVMLRHEGEQVYFFSGYDCDSLALESVTGFAGAFLPFFEEHPRAWLELRTKSVRTKELLARPPIDNCVVAYSLTPDEVAKAVEHKAPPVASRISAMGKVARAGWKVGLRLDPLIYRDDFQAVYGRLIEDIFREVEPSAIHSVSFGPMRFPQSMYDGIVKLYPKERLFAGSLEKRKSMVSYSSEVEDAMMTFCRETLRRYVPDSVFFACLPEVT
;
A
#
# COMPACT_ATOMS: atom_id res chain seq x y z
N VAL A 1 -6.11 8.58 -15.51
CA VAL A 1 -4.79 7.97 -15.18
C VAL A 1 -3.78 9.10 -14.98
N LEU A 2 -3.10 9.16 -13.85
CA LEU A 2 -2.26 10.29 -13.44
C LEU A 2 -0.85 9.83 -13.04
N PRO A 3 0.21 10.65 -13.19
CA PRO A 3 1.54 10.29 -12.71
C PRO A 3 1.54 9.98 -11.21
N ALA A 4 2.19 8.89 -10.81
CA ALA A 4 2.34 8.54 -9.40
C ALA A 4 3.29 9.52 -8.69
N PRO A 5 3.12 9.77 -7.39
CA PRO A 5 4.07 10.57 -6.62
C PRO A 5 5.49 10.01 -6.70
N ALA A 6 6.48 10.90 -6.58
CA ALA A 6 7.88 10.49 -6.49
C ALA A 6 8.08 9.46 -5.36
N GLY A 7 8.86 8.41 -5.62
CA GLY A 7 9.08 7.30 -4.69
C GLY A 7 7.93 6.29 -4.58
N TYR A 8 6.86 6.38 -5.37
CA TYR A 8 5.78 5.38 -5.30
C TYR A 8 6.04 4.10 -6.12
N GLY A 9 7.10 4.09 -6.95
CA GLY A 9 7.39 3.01 -7.89
C GLY A 9 7.92 1.71 -7.27
N ILE A 10 7.77 0.60 -8.01
CA ILE A 10 8.17 -0.76 -7.57
C ILE A 10 8.97 -1.55 -8.62
N GLY A 11 9.76 -0.86 -9.45
CA GLY A 11 10.65 -1.51 -10.43
C GLY A 11 10.76 -0.77 -11.77
N GLY A 12 9.72 -0.03 -12.17
CA GLY A 12 9.71 0.71 -13.42
C GLY A 12 10.04 2.20 -13.30
N HIS A 13 10.41 2.81 -14.43
CA HIS A 13 10.61 4.25 -14.56
C HIS A 13 9.29 5.02 -14.72
N ASN A 14 8.32 4.41 -15.41
CA ASN A 14 7.04 5.04 -15.74
C ASN A 14 5.97 4.58 -14.76
N ASN A 15 5.61 5.45 -13.81
CA ASN A 15 4.72 5.12 -12.71
C ASN A 15 3.47 6.02 -12.74
N TYR A 16 2.30 5.39 -12.77
CA TYR A 16 1.00 6.06 -12.84
C TYR A 16 0.05 5.45 -11.82
N TYR A 17 -0.88 6.21 -11.28
CA TYR A 17 -2.00 5.68 -10.53
C TYR A 17 -3.31 5.96 -11.26
N PHE A 18 -4.32 5.19 -10.92
CA PHE A 18 -5.68 5.41 -11.37
C PHE A 18 -6.66 5.02 -10.26
N SER A 19 -7.73 5.79 -10.15
CA SER A 19 -8.61 5.74 -9.00
C SER A 19 -9.98 5.29 -9.48
N HIS A 20 -10.21 3.97 -9.44
CA HIS A 20 -11.51 3.37 -9.71
C HIS A 20 -12.51 3.60 -8.57
N MET A 21 -12.00 4.04 -7.41
CA MET A 21 -12.77 4.50 -6.27
C MET A 21 -12.04 5.65 -5.57
N LEU A 22 -12.78 6.53 -4.90
CA LEU A 22 -12.26 7.49 -3.92
C LEU A 22 -12.76 7.13 -2.52
N ASN A 23 -11.90 7.37 -1.52
CA ASN A 23 -12.07 7.00 -0.12
C ASN A 23 -12.02 5.47 0.11
N CYS A 24 -12.03 5.09 1.38
CA CYS A 24 -11.92 3.69 1.81
C CYS A 24 -12.89 3.40 2.95
N LEU A 25 -13.41 2.17 3.01
CA LEU A 25 -14.27 1.71 4.10
C LEU A 25 -13.53 1.49 5.42
N TYR A 26 -12.21 1.39 5.36
CA TYR A 26 -11.34 1.30 6.53
C TYR A 26 -11.11 2.70 7.13
N ASP A 27 -11.20 2.78 8.45
CA ASP A 27 -11.11 4.03 9.22
C ASP A 27 -9.76 4.09 9.96
N CYS A 28 -8.67 4.10 9.19
CA CYS A 28 -7.33 4.16 9.76
C CYS A 28 -7.01 5.59 10.21
N ARG A 29 -6.56 5.77 11.46
CA ARG A 29 -6.28 7.10 12.04
C ARG A 29 -5.10 7.81 11.40
N TYR A 30 -4.21 7.09 10.73
CA TYR A 30 -3.11 7.68 9.97
C TYR A 30 -3.43 7.88 8.48
N CYS A 31 -4.67 7.63 8.05
CA CYS A 31 -5.02 7.63 6.63
C CYS A 31 -4.95 9.03 6.03
N PHE A 32 -4.05 9.22 5.06
CA PHE A 32 -3.88 10.50 4.39
C PHE A 32 -5.12 10.93 3.57
N LEU A 33 -5.98 9.99 3.18
CA LEU A 33 -7.22 10.28 2.46
C LEU A 33 -8.21 11.12 3.30
N GLN A 34 -8.16 11.01 4.63
CA GLN A 34 -9.08 11.73 5.52
C GLN A 34 -8.86 13.25 5.54
N GLY A 35 -7.73 13.74 5.01
CA GLY A 35 -7.50 15.17 4.76
C GLY A 35 -7.42 15.54 3.29
N MET A 36 -7.62 14.59 2.37
CA MET A 36 -7.48 14.80 0.93
C MET A 36 -8.79 15.24 0.26
N TYR A 37 -9.93 14.69 0.68
CA TYR A 37 -11.23 14.99 0.07
C TYR A 37 -12.17 15.71 1.06
N GLN A 38 -13.04 16.57 0.53
CA GLN A 38 -14.03 17.32 1.31
C GLN A 38 -15.29 16.51 1.65
N SER A 39 -15.29 15.19 1.39
CA SER A 39 -16.44 14.31 1.54
C SER A 39 -16.03 12.99 2.16
N ALA A 40 -16.87 12.46 3.06
CA ALA A 40 -16.73 11.14 3.67
C ALA A 40 -17.40 10.01 2.85
N HIS A 41 -18.03 10.34 1.71
CA HIS A 41 -18.69 9.34 0.87
C HIS A 41 -17.67 8.54 0.05
N TYR A 42 -17.96 7.25 -0.12
CA TYR A 42 -17.25 6.40 -1.08
C TYR A 42 -17.77 6.71 -2.48
N LEU A 43 -16.87 7.03 -3.41
CA LEU A 43 -17.23 7.28 -4.80
C LEU A 43 -16.70 6.14 -5.65
N LEU A 44 -17.59 5.36 -6.26
CA LEU A 44 -17.23 4.31 -7.21
C LEU A 44 -17.39 4.83 -8.64
N PHE A 45 -16.34 4.71 -9.44
CA PHE A 45 -16.42 4.96 -10.87
C PHE A 45 -16.82 3.67 -11.58
N VAL A 46 -17.85 3.73 -12.42
CA VAL A 46 -18.39 2.54 -13.14
C VAL A 46 -17.90 2.44 -14.58
N ASN A 47 -17.25 3.47 -15.10
CA ASN A 47 -16.77 3.60 -16.47
C ASN A 47 -15.37 2.98 -16.66
N TYR A 48 -15.20 1.69 -16.33
CA TYR A 48 -13.92 0.97 -16.36
C TYR A 48 -13.24 0.98 -17.72
N GLU A 49 -14.02 0.92 -18.79
CA GLU A 49 -13.54 0.93 -20.17
C GLU A 49 -12.73 2.20 -20.46
N LYS A 50 -13.17 3.35 -19.93
CA LYS A 50 -12.45 4.62 -20.09
C LYS A 50 -11.09 4.61 -19.39
N PHE A 51 -10.99 3.98 -18.22
CA PHE A 51 -9.69 3.85 -17.55
C PHE A 51 -8.76 2.93 -18.36
N MET A 52 -9.28 1.85 -18.94
CA MET A 52 -8.51 0.96 -19.82
C MET A 52 -8.03 1.69 -21.09
N ASP A 53 -8.88 2.54 -21.69
CA ASP A 53 -8.49 3.40 -22.81
C ASP A 53 -7.37 4.36 -22.42
N GLU A 54 -7.49 5.06 -21.30
CA GLU A 54 -6.44 5.97 -20.82
C GLU A 54 -5.14 5.22 -20.47
N ILE A 55 -5.22 3.98 -19.95
CA ILE A 55 -4.04 3.14 -19.73
C ILE A 55 -3.38 2.81 -21.07
N ARG A 56 -4.15 2.43 -22.11
CA ARG A 56 -3.61 2.20 -23.47
C ARG A 56 -2.92 3.44 -24.02
N GLU A 57 -3.52 4.62 -23.87
CA GLU A 57 -2.92 5.88 -24.31
C GLU A 57 -1.61 6.19 -23.58
N VAL A 58 -1.54 5.92 -22.27
CA VAL A 58 -0.29 6.05 -21.51
C VAL A 58 0.76 5.07 -22.04
N MET A 59 0.39 3.80 -22.28
CA MET A 59 1.31 2.80 -22.82
C MET A 59 1.86 3.15 -24.21
N LEU A 60 1.06 3.81 -25.06
CA LEU A 60 1.49 4.27 -26.38
C LEU A 60 2.53 5.39 -26.30
N ARG A 61 2.48 6.23 -25.26
CA ARG A 61 3.49 7.28 -25.02
C ARG A 61 4.85 6.73 -24.56
N HIS A 62 4.87 5.50 -24.07
CA HIS A 62 6.06 4.81 -23.55
C HIS A 62 6.31 3.54 -24.37
N GLU A 63 6.47 3.68 -25.68
CA GLU A 63 6.65 2.56 -26.60
C GLU A 63 7.89 1.73 -26.25
N GLY A 64 7.76 0.41 -26.22
CA GLY A 64 8.83 -0.52 -25.86
C GLY A 64 9.14 -0.63 -24.36
N GLU A 65 8.67 0.31 -23.53
CA GLU A 65 8.98 0.35 -22.10
C GLU A 65 7.91 -0.33 -21.22
N GLN A 66 8.28 -0.69 -19.99
CA GLN A 66 7.31 -1.11 -18.98
C GLN A 66 6.67 0.12 -18.31
N VAL A 67 5.37 0.03 -18.01
CA VAL A 67 4.62 1.09 -17.34
C VAL A 67 3.84 0.49 -16.18
N TYR A 68 3.92 1.11 -15.00
CA TYR A 68 3.33 0.62 -13.77
C TYR A 68 2.10 1.45 -13.40
N PHE A 69 1.01 0.76 -13.08
CA PHE A 69 -0.30 1.32 -12.77
C PHE A 69 -0.73 0.87 -11.38
N PHE A 70 -0.96 1.83 -10.49
CA PHE A 70 -1.35 1.59 -9.11
C PHE A 70 -2.82 1.90 -8.88
N SER A 71 -3.61 0.91 -8.46
CA SER A 71 -5.04 1.11 -8.22
C SER A 71 -5.40 1.53 -6.79
N GLY A 72 -4.48 1.34 -5.84
CA GLY A 72 -4.73 1.53 -4.41
C GLY A 72 -4.17 2.83 -3.82
N TYR A 73 -4.04 3.88 -4.63
CA TYR A 73 -3.57 5.19 -4.16
C TYR A 73 -4.68 5.96 -3.42
N ASP A 74 -5.82 6.18 -4.09
CA ASP A 74 -6.95 6.95 -3.52
C ASP A 74 -8.03 6.08 -2.85
N CYS A 75 -7.80 4.77 -2.79
CA CYS A 75 -8.72 3.80 -2.21
C CYS A 75 -7.99 2.49 -1.86
N ASP A 76 -8.70 1.54 -1.27
CA ASP A 76 -8.21 0.17 -1.15
C ASP A 76 -8.70 -0.67 -2.32
N SER A 77 -7.77 -1.33 -3.02
CA SER A 77 -8.06 -1.98 -4.31
C SER A 77 -9.05 -3.14 -4.20
N LEU A 78 -9.10 -3.84 -3.07
CA LEU A 78 -9.86 -5.08 -2.90
C LEU A 78 -10.87 -5.03 -1.75
N ALA A 79 -11.02 -3.88 -1.08
CA ALA A 79 -11.92 -3.75 0.06
C ALA A 79 -13.41 -3.89 -0.35
N LEU A 80 -13.78 -3.40 -1.54
CA LEU A 80 -15.14 -3.50 -2.08
C LEU A 80 -15.29 -4.47 -3.26
N GLU A 81 -14.32 -5.36 -3.49
CA GLU A 81 -14.29 -6.23 -4.66
C GLU A 81 -15.58 -7.05 -4.86
N SER A 82 -16.21 -7.52 -3.78
CA SER A 82 -17.46 -8.29 -3.84
C SER A 82 -18.66 -7.51 -4.39
N VAL A 83 -18.55 -6.19 -4.49
CA VAL A 83 -19.57 -5.29 -5.03
C VAL A 83 -19.14 -4.73 -6.37
N THR A 84 -17.85 -4.38 -6.52
CA THR A 84 -17.34 -3.65 -7.68
C THR A 84 -16.95 -4.55 -8.85
N GLY A 85 -16.51 -5.79 -8.58
CA GLY A 85 -15.93 -6.67 -9.61
C GLY A 85 -14.68 -6.08 -10.28
N PHE A 86 -13.97 -5.19 -9.58
CA PHE A 86 -12.86 -4.41 -10.12
C PHE A 86 -11.71 -5.30 -10.59
N ALA A 87 -11.24 -6.21 -9.74
CA ALA A 87 -10.18 -7.15 -10.10
C ALA A 87 -10.61 -8.06 -11.26
N GLY A 88 -11.86 -8.52 -11.24
CA GLY A 88 -12.43 -9.32 -12.33
C GLY A 88 -12.40 -8.60 -13.68
N ALA A 89 -12.62 -7.28 -13.71
CA ALA A 89 -12.59 -6.48 -14.93
C ALA A 89 -11.16 -6.15 -15.40
N PHE A 90 -10.26 -5.78 -14.49
CA PHE A 90 -8.93 -5.28 -14.87
C PHE A 90 -7.88 -6.38 -15.07
N LEU A 91 -7.95 -7.50 -14.35
CA LEU A 91 -6.93 -8.56 -14.51
C LEU A 91 -6.84 -9.11 -15.94
N PRO A 92 -7.95 -9.42 -16.67
CA PRO A 92 -7.87 -9.82 -18.08
C PRO A 92 -7.25 -8.74 -18.97
N PHE A 93 -7.62 -7.47 -18.75
CA PHE A 93 -7.04 -6.36 -19.50
C PHE A 93 -5.51 -6.29 -19.32
N PHE A 94 -5.01 -6.39 -18.09
CA PHE A 94 -3.56 -6.38 -17.87
C PHE A 94 -2.88 -7.62 -18.45
N GLU A 95 -3.50 -8.81 -18.37
CA GLU A 95 -2.95 -10.04 -18.99
C GLU A 95 -2.68 -9.90 -20.49
N GLU A 96 -3.57 -9.22 -21.22
CA GLU A 96 -3.41 -8.93 -22.65
C GLU A 96 -2.30 -7.89 -22.94
N HIS A 97 -1.85 -7.17 -21.92
CA HIS A 97 -0.92 -6.04 -22.03
C HIS A 97 0.32 -6.26 -21.14
N PRO A 98 1.22 -7.21 -21.47
CA PRO A 98 2.33 -7.62 -20.60
C PRO A 98 3.35 -6.52 -20.25
N ARG A 99 3.36 -5.40 -20.99
CA ARG A 99 4.18 -4.21 -20.66
C ARG A 99 3.56 -3.32 -19.57
N ALA A 100 2.25 -3.42 -19.34
CA ALA A 100 1.55 -2.69 -18.30
C ALA A 100 1.53 -3.53 -17.03
N TRP A 101 2.15 -3.04 -15.96
CA TRP A 101 2.16 -3.68 -14.67
C TRP A 101 1.04 -3.12 -13.80
N LEU A 102 0.27 -3.99 -13.16
CA LEU A 102 -0.75 -3.60 -12.17
C LEU A 102 -0.24 -3.86 -10.75
N GLU A 103 -0.36 -2.88 -9.87
CA GLU A 103 -0.31 -3.14 -8.42
C GLU A 103 -1.71 -3.01 -7.81
N LEU A 104 -2.19 -4.11 -7.24
CA LEU A 104 -3.35 -4.16 -6.37
C LEU A 104 -2.89 -3.98 -4.92
N ARG A 105 -3.05 -2.78 -4.35
CA ARG A 105 -2.68 -2.49 -2.95
C ARG A 105 -3.89 -2.58 -2.03
N THR A 106 -3.76 -3.37 -0.95
CA THR A 106 -4.89 -3.67 -0.07
C THR A 106 -4.53 -3.98 1.39
N LYS A 107 -5.49 -3.75 2.29
CA LYS A 107 -5.61 -4.34 3.64
C LYS A 107 -6.70 -5.43 3.71
N SER A 108 -7.38 -5.70 2.60
CA SER A 108 -8.50 -6.64 2.48
C SER A 108 -8.05 -8.09 2.56
N VAL A 109 -8.99 -8.94 2.95
CA VAL A 109 -8.86 -10.42 2.89
C VAL A 109 -9.66 -11.01 1.72
N ARG A 110 -10.30 -10.15 0.91
CA ARG A 110 -11.03 -10.55 -0.30
C ARG A 110 -10.02 -10.99 -1.36
N THR A 111 -9.98 -12.29 -1.61
CA THR A 111 -9.02 -12.94 -2.51
C THR A 111 -9.69 -13.86 -3.52
N LYS A 112 -11.03 -13.92 -3.52
CA LYS A 112 -11.79 -14.89 -4.31
C LYS A 112 -11.47 -14.78 -5.80
N GLU A 113 -11.44 -13.55 -6.32
CA GLU A 113 -11.23 -13.24 -7.72
C GLU A 113 -9.80 -13.59 -8.16
N LEU A 114 -8.81 -13.39 -7.27
CA LEU A 114 -7.42 -13.78 -7.49
C LEU A 114 -7.25 -15.30 -7.48
N LEU A 115 -7.95 -16.01 -6.59
CA LEU A 115 -7.85 -17.46 -6.43
C LEU A 115 -8.71 -18.24 -7.44
N ALA A 116 -9.64 -17.57 -8.12
CA ALA A 116 -10.52 -18.17 -9.13
C ALA A 116 -9.87 -18.27 -10.52
N ARG A 117 -8.61 -17.83 -10.68
CA ARG A 117 -7.89 -17.83 -11.95
C ARG A 117 -6.39 -18.10 -11.77
N PRO A 118 -5.66 -18.48 -12.84
CA PRO A 118 -4.21 -18.46 -12.82
C PRO A 118 -3.66 -17.05 -12.58
N PRO A 119 -2.49 -16.92 -11.92
CA PRO A 119 -1.80 -15.65 -11.77
C PRO A 119 -1.32 -15.13 -13.13
N ILE A 120 -1.21 -13.81 -13.24
CA ILE A 120 -0.63 -13.14 -14.41
C ILE A 120 0.73 -12.55 -14.06
N ASP A 121 1.66 -12.53 -15.01
CA ASP A 121 3.05 -12.17 -14.76
C ASP A 121 3.22 -10.69 -14.38
N ASN A 122 2.38 -9.82 -14.90
CA ASN A 122 2.48 -8.37 -14.77
C ASN A 122 1.51 -7.80 -13.71
N CYS A 123 1.25 -8.55 -12.64
CA CYS A 123 0.46 -8.06 -11.51
C CYS A 123 1.13 -8.37 -10.17
N VAL A 124 1.15 -7.38 -9.28
CA VAL A 124 1.65 -7.49 -7.91
C VAL A 124 0.48 -7.23 -6.96
N VAL A 125 0.18 -8.21 -6.10
CA VAL A 125 -0.81 -8.08 -5.04
C VAL A 125 -0.11 -7.62 -3.75
N ALA A 126 -0.15 -6.33 -3.48
CA ALA A 126 0.55 -5.71 -2.37
C ALA A 126 -0.33 -5.61 -1.11
N TYR A 127 0.17 -6.10 0.02
CA TYR A 127 -0.50 -6.06 1.30
C TYR A 127 0.08 -4.98 2.22
N SER A 128 -0.80 -4.12 2.73
CA SER A 128 -0.49 -3.19 3.82
C SER A 128 -0.57 -3.89 5.17
N LEU A 129 0.57 -3.94 5.84
CA LEU A 129 0.76 -4.68 7.09
C LEU A 129 1.36 -3.76 8.14
N THR A 130 0.87 -3.91 9.36
CA THR A 130 1.22 -3.10 10.53
C THR A 130 1.23 -4.06 11.71
N PRO A 131 2.06 -3.88 12.75
CA PRO A 131 2.02 -4.78 13.89
C PRO A 131 0.63 -4.84 14.54
N ASP A 132 0.21 -6.01 15.02
CA ASP A 132 -1.17 -6.26 15.46
C ASP A 132 -1.61 -5.30 16.58
N GLU A 133 -0.72 -5.01 17.52
CA GLU A 133 -0.95 -4.07 18.62
C GLU A 133 -1.22 -2.65 18.11
N VAL A 134 -0.50 -2.23 17.08
CA VAL A 134 -0.69 -0.93 16.42
C VAL A 134 -1.99 -0.95 15.62
N ALA A 135 -2.21 -1.97 14.78
CA ALA A 135 -3.40 -2.06 13.95
C ALA A 135 -4.69 -2.05 14.78
N LYS A 136 -4.73 -2.76 15.91
CA LYS A 136 -5.86 -2.73 16.85
C LYS A 136 -6.16 -1.33 17.39
N ALA A 137 -5.12 -0.52 17.60
CA ALA A 137 -5.28 0.83 18.11
C ALA A 137 -5.75 1.83 17.05
N VAL A 138 -5.27 1.70 15.80
CA VAL A 138 -5.43 2.79 14.81
C VAL A 138 -6.02 2.38 13.46
N GLU A 139 -6.20 1.10 13.14
CA GLU A 139 -6.74 0.63 11.85
C GLU A 139 -8.17 0.13 11.98
N HIS A 140 -9.07 1.01 12.42
CA HIS A 140 -10.45 0.61 12.67
C HIS A 140 -11.14 0.11 11.39
N LYS A 141 -11.99 -0.91 11.55
CA LYS A 141 -12.75 -1.58 10.47
C LYS A 141 -11.90 -2.34 9.45
N ALA A 142 -10.57 -2.24 9.49
CA ALA A 142 -9.71 -3.07 8.66
C ALA A 142 -9.63 -4.50 9.24
N PRO A 143 -9.47 -5.54 8.40
CA PRO A 143 -9.31 -6.92 8.88
C PRO A 143 -8.12 -7.07 9.84
N PRO A 144 -8.15 -8.00 10.81
CA PRO A 144 -6.98 -8.30 11.64
C PRO A 144 -5.73 -8.63 10.82
N VAL A 145 -4.56 -8.24 11.30
CA VAL A 145 -3.29 -8.38 10.56
C VAL A 145 -3.00 -9.85 10.24
N ALA A 146 -3.21 -10.75 11.20
CA ALA A 146 -3.06 -12.20 10.98
C ALA A 146 -3.94 -12.71 9.82
N SER A 147 -5.15 -12.20 9.67
CA SER A 147 -6.03 -12.56 8.54
C SER A 147 -5.50 -12.03 7.21
N ARG A 148 -4.88 -10.84 7.20
CA ARG A 148 -4.23 -10.29 6.00
C ARG A 148 -3.02 -11.11 5.59
N ILE A 149 -2.17 -11.50 6.55
CA ILE A 149 -1.02 -12.38 6.31
C ILE A 149 -1.49 -13.73 5.77
N SER A 150 -2.53 -14.34 6.37
CA SER A 150 -3.10 -15.59 5.86
C SER A 150 -3.66 -15.45 4.44
N ALA A 151 -4.34 -14.34 4.13
CA ALA A 151 -4.83 -14.06 2.78
C ALA A 151 -3.68 -13.89 1.78
N MET A 152 -2.64 -13.14 2.15
CA MET A 152 -1.42 -12.96 1.37
C MET A 152 -0.72 -14.29 1.11
N GLY A 153 -0.59 -15.16 2.12
CA GLY A 153 -0.02 -16.51 1.97
C GLY A 153 -0.80 -17.38 1.00
N LYS A 154 -2.15 -17.31 1.01
CA LYS A 154 -2.99 -18.03 0.03
C LYS A 154 -2.75 -17.52 -1.40
N VAL A 155 -2.69 -16.20 -1.57
CA VAL A 155 -2.43 -15.56 -2.87
C VAL A 155 -1.04 -15.92 -3.39
N ALA A 156 -0.01 -15.86 -2.54
CA ALA A 156 1.35 -16.26 -2.87
C ALA A 156 1.45 -17.75 -3.25
N ARG A 157 0.81 -18.65 -2.48
CA ARG A 157 0.77 -20.10 -2.80
C ARG A 157 0.04 -20.42 -4.09
N ALA A 158 -0.88 -19.55 -4.53
CA ALA A 158 -1.52 -19.64 -5.84
C ALA A 158 -0.63 -19.12 -6.99
N GLY A 159 0.60 -18.67 -6.70
CA GLY A 159 1.60 -18.25 -7.69
C GLY A 159 1.59 -16.76 -8.01
N TRP A 160 0.77 -15.95 -7.33
CA TRP A 160 0.78 -14.50 -7.50
C TRP A 160 2.02 -13.88 -6.87
N LYS A 161 2.58 -12.88 -7.55
CA LYS A 161 3.60 -11.99 -6.99
C LYS A 161 2.96 -11.14 -5.90
N VAL A 162 3.57 -11.10 -4.72
CA VAL A 162 3.07 -10.33 -3.59
C VAL A 162 4.02 -9.20 -3.20
N GLY A 163 3.47 -8.11 -2.68
CA GLY A 163 4.22 -6.96 -2.18
C GLY A 163 4.01 -6.73 -0.69
N LEU A 164 5.06 -6.32 0.03
CA LEU A 164 4.99 -5.90 1.43
C LEU A 164 4.95 -4.37 1.53
N ARG A 165 3.93 -3.82 2.19
CA ARG A 165 3.81 -2.38 2.46
C ARG A 165 3.72 -2.16 3.97
N LEU A 166 4.86 -1.84 4.60
CA LEU A 166 4.91 -1.39 6.01
C LEU A 166 4.97 0.15 6.02
N ASP A 167 3.99 0.78 5.38
CA ASP A 167 3.90 2.23 5.25
C ASP A 167 2.50 2.67 5.73
N PRO A 168 2.39 3.33 6.90
CA PRO A 168 3.49 3.85 7.71
C PRO A 168 4.08 2.88 8.75
N LEU A 169 5.37 3.05 9.06
CA LEU A 169 5.97 2.62 10.31
C LEU A 169 5.53 3.58 11.42
N ILE A 170 4.82 3.04 12.41
CA ILE A 170 4.34 3.74 13.61
C ILE A 170 5.22 3.37 14.80
N TYR A 171 5.76 4.39 15.46
CA TYR A 171 6.69 4.24 16.57
C TYR A 171 5.97 3.84 17.86
N ARG A 172 6.65 2.97 18.61
CA ARG A 172 6.37 2.59 20.00
C ARG A 172 7.70 2.22 20.65
N ASP A 173 7.76 2.27 21.98
CA ASP A 173 8.99 1.92 22.71
C ASP A 173 9.43 0.46 22.44
N ASP A 174 8.50 -0.43 22.14
CA ASP A 174 8.75 -1.84 21.81
C ASP A 174 8.77 -2.14 20.31
N PHE A 175 9.02 -1.13 19.44
CA PHE A 175 8.91 -1.28 17.98
C PHE A 175 9.72 -2.47 17.44
N GLN A 176 10.93 -2.69 17.93
CA GLN A 176 11.78 -3.81 17.48
C GLN A 176 11.10 -5.17 17.71
N ALA A 177 10.46 -5.35 18.86
CA ALA A 177 9.78 -6.59 19.19
C ALA A 177 8.53 -6.80 18.32
N VAL A 178 7.71 -5.76 18.16
CA VAL A 178 6.43 -5.88 17.41
C VAL A 178 6.65 -6.01 15.90
N TYR A 179 7.60 -5.27 15.30
CA TYR A 179 7.94 -5.41 13.89
C TYR A 179 8.72 -6.69 13.62
N GLY A 180 9.58 -7.13 14.54
CA GLY A 180 10.26 -8.42 14.45
C GLY A 180 9.28 -9.59 14.36
N ARG A 181 8.27 -9.61 15.26
CA ARG A 181 7.18 -10.60 15.22
C ARG A 181 6.37 -10.51 13.92
N LEU A 182 5.99 -9.31 13.50
CA LEU A 182 5.25 -9.12 12.25
C LEU A 182 5.99 -9.73 11.04
N ILE A 183 7.29 -9.43 10.91
CA ILE A 183 8.11 -9.94 9.80
C ILE A 183 8.24 -11.46 9.89
N GLU A 184 8.44 -12.01 11.08
CA GLU A 184 8.48 -13.46 11.29
C GLU A 184 7.15 -14.12 10.87
N ASP A 185 6.02 -13.58 11.30
CA ASP A 185 4.69 -14.09 10.96
C ASP A 185 4.41 -14.02 9.45
N ILE A 186 4.90 -12.97 8.76
CA ILE A 186 4.82 -12.87 7.29
C ILE A 186 5.54 -14.04 6.63
N PHE A 187 6.80 -14.28 6.99
CA PHE A 187 7.63 -15.31 6.35
C PHE A 187 7.36 -16.74 6.83
N ARG A 188 6.55 -16.92 7.88
CA ARG A 188 5.94 -18.22 8.19
C ARG A 188 4.87 -18.64 7.18
N GLU A 189 4.19 -17.68 6.54
CA GLU A 189 3.08 -17.94 5.61
C GLU A 189 3.44 -17.74 4.14
N VAL A 190 4.48 -16.96 3.87
CA VAL A 190 4.84 -16.49 2.52
C VAL A 190 6.29 -16.85 2.22
N GLU A 191 6.48 -17.65 1.18
CA GLU A 191 7.79 -17.98 0.64
C GLU A 191 8.52 -16.71 0.17
N PRO A 192 9.80 -16.50 0.55
CA PRO A 192 10.52 -15.29 0.16
C PRO A 192 10.61 -15.06 -1.36
N SER A 193 10.59 -16.13 -2.16
CA SER A 193 10.61 -16.07 -3.62
C SER A 193 9.33 -15.47 -4.23
N ALA A 194 8.21 -15.44 -3.50
CA ALA A 194 6.98 -14.79 -3.94
C ALA A 194 6.99 -13.26 -3.73
N ILE A 195 7.94 -12.73 -2.93
CA ILE A 195 8.04 -11.29 -2.67
C ILE A 195 8.62 -10.59 -3.89
N HIS A 196 7.79 -9.81 -4.56
CA HIS A 196 8.21 -8.97 -5.68
C HIS A 196 8.78 -7.63 -5.21
N SER A 197 8.12 -6.97 -4.26
CA SER A 197 8.50 -5.64 -3.82
C SER A 197 8.17 -5.37 -2.36
N VAL A 198 9.07 -4.68 -1.68
CA VAL A 198 8.98 -4.29 -0.28
C VAL A 198 9.15 -2.78 -0.18
N SER A 199 8.23 -2.10 0.47
CA SER A 199 8.38 -0.70 0.83
C SER A 199 7.92 -0.46 2.27
N PHE A 200 8.59 0.48 2.91
CA PHE A 200 8.29 0.95 4.25
C PHE A 200 8.81 2.37 4.41
N GLY A 201 8.16 3.13 5.28
CA GLY A 201 8.52 4.50 5.55
C GLY A 201 7.87 4.98 6.84
N PRO A 202 8.46 5.95 7.54
CA PRO A 202 7.89 6.47 8.78
C PRO A 202 6.54 7.15 8.53
N MET A 203 5.67 7.13 9.54
CA MET A 203 4.43 7.89 9.54
C MET A 203 4.72 9.38 9.35
N ARG A 204 4.16 9.95 8.29
CA ARG A 204 4.40 11.32 7.88
C ARG A 204 3.12 11.94 7.32
N PHE A 205 2.90 13.22 7.61
CA PHE A 205 1.75 13.98 7.12
C PHE A 205 2.21 15.31 6.54
N PRO A 206 1.63 15.78 5.41
CA PRO A 206 1.64 17.19 5.09
C PRO A 206 1.03 18.00 6.25
N GLN A 207 1.63 19.15 6.58
CA GLN A 207 1.22 19.98 7.72
C GLN A 207 -0.28 20.30 7.71
N SER A 208 -0.83 20.67 6.54
CA SER A 208 -2.24 21.01 6.38
C SER A 208 -3.17 19.83 6.69
N MET A 209 -2.77 18.62 6.31
CA MET A 209 -3.48 17.39 6.59
C MET A 209 -3.43 17.02 8.07
N TYR A 210 -2.25 17.16 8.69
CA TYR A 210 -2.07 16.94 10.12
C TYR A 210 -2.98 17.86 10.95
N ASP A 211 -3.00 19.15 10.63
CA ASP A 211 -3.82 20.12 11.36
C ASP A 211 -5.33 19.83 11.21
N GLY A 212 -5.75 19.24 10.09
CA GLY A 212 -7.12 18.75 9.89
C GLY A 212 -7.43 17.51 10.71
N ILE A 213 -6.59 16.46 10.62
CA ILE A 213 -6.86 15.16 11.23
C ILE A 213 -6.85 15.22 12.77
N VAL A 214 -5.98 16.04 13.36
CA VAL A 214 -5.94 16.23 14.82
C VAL A 214 -7.21 16.91 15.34
N LYS A 215 -7.79 17.84 14.56
CA LYS A 215 -9.07 18.47 14.91
C LYS A 215 -10.24 17.50 14.80
N LEU A 216 -10.20 16.59 13.83
CA LEU A 216 -11.21 15.54 13.67
C LEU A 216 -11.16 14.52 14.82
N TYR A 217 -9.96 14.21 15.31
CA TYR A 217 -9.76 13.22 16.37
C TYR A 217 -8.93 13.77 17.55
N PRO A 218 -9.46 14.73 18.32
CA PRO A 218 -8.72 15.40 19.38
C PRO A 218 -8.34 14.50 20.57
N LYS A 219 -8.93 13.29 20.63
CA LYS A 219 -8.68 12.28 21.67
C LYS A 219 -7.80 11.13 21.20
N GLU A 220 -7.37 11.13 19.93
CA GLU A 220 -6.59 10.04 19.37
C GLU A 220 -5.15 10.07 19.91
N ARG A 221 -4.72 8.96 20.50
CA ARG A 221 -3.41 8.87 21.17
C ARG A 221 -2.26 8.91 20.17
N LEU A 222 -2.50 8.45 18.95
CA LEU A 222 -1.50 8.49 17.86
C LEU A 222 -0.90 9.91 17.68
N PHE A 223 -1.73 10.95 17.83
CA PHE A 223 -1.32 12.34 17.63
C PHE A 223 -0.78 13.02 18.88
N ALA A 224 -0.83 12.34 20.03
CA ALA A 224 -0.21 12.81 21.27
C ALA A 224 1.27 12.37 21.39
N GLY A 225 1.77 11.58 20.44
CA GLY A 225 3.16 11.11 20.41
C GLY A 225 4.16 12.20 20.03
N SER A 226 5.45 11.86 20.09
CA SER A 226 6.58 12.75 19.78
C SER A 226 6.72 13.00 18.28
N LEU A 227 5.78 13.76 17.72
CA LEU A 227 5.81 14.22 16.33
C LEU A 227 6.39 15.64 16.25
N GLU A 228 7.29 15.83 15.30
CA GLU A 228 7.98 17.09 15.03
C GLU A 228 7.50 17.68 13.70
N LYS A 229 7.35 18.99 13.67
CA LYS A 229 7.13 19.74 12.43
C LYS A 229 8.49 19.99 11.78
N ARG A 230 8.70 19.46 10.57
CA ARG A 230 9.91 19.66 9.77
C ARG A 230 9.52 20.14 8.39
N LYS A 231 9.84 21.41 8.10
CA LYS A 231 9.39 22.10 6.88
C LYS A 231 7.86 22.01 6.74
N SER A 232 7.38 21.39 5.65
CA SER A 232 5.96 21.19 5.31
C SER A 232 5.39 19.85 5.79
N MET A 233 6.16 19.06 6.54
CA MET A 233 5.78 17.71 6.98
C MET A 233 5.79 17.60 8.51
N VAL A 234 4.92 16.73 9.04
CA VAL A 234 4.87 16.29 10.43
C VAL A 234 5.22 14.82 10.51
N SER A 235 6.22 14.44 11.31
CA SER A 235 6.74 13.07 11.39
C SER A 235 7.46 12.82 12.72
N TYR A 236 7.97 11.61 12.96
CA TYR A 236 8.85 11.32 14.11
C TYR A 236 10.23 12.00 13.94
N SER A 237 11.00 12.18 15.01
CA SER A 237 12.39 12.67 14.94
C SER A 237 13.26 11.81 14.01
N SER A 238 14.29 12.39 13.39
CA SER A 238 15.16 11.66 12.44
C SER A 238 15.79 10.42 13.08
N GLU A 239 16.18 10.51 14.36
CA GLU A 239 16.73 9.39 15.13
C GLU A 239 15.74 8.22 15.22
N VAL A 240 14.46 8.51 15.51
CA VAL A 240 13.41 7.49 15.60
C VAL A 240 13.10 6.89 14.23
N GLU A 241 13.03 7.71 13.19
CA GLU A 241 12.82 7.24 11.82
C GLU A 241 13.96 6.32 11.36
N ASP A 242 15.20 6.75 11.54
CA ASP A 242 16.39 5.98 11.16
C ASP A 242 16.48 4.67 11.94
N ALA A 243 16.16 4.68 13.24
CA ALA A 243 16.12 3.47 14.05
C ALA A 243 15.07 2.45 13.57
N MET A 244 13.84 2.90 13.30
CA MET A 244 12.78 2.02 12.77
C MET A 244 13.10 1.51 11.37
N MET A 245 13.55 2.39 10.47
CA MET A 245 13.88 2.02 9.09
C MET A 245 15.05 1.05 9.02
N THR A 246 16.10 1.29 9.80
CA THR A 246 17.29 0.41 9.89
C THR A 246 16.89 -0.97 10.42
N PHE A 247 16.15 -1.01 11.53
CA PHE A 247 15.69 -2.26 12.10
C PHE A 247 14.83 -3.08 11.13
N CYS A 248 13.84 -2.45 10.48
CA CYS A 248 12.98 -3.14 9.52
C CYS A 248 13.79 -3.64 8.32
N ARG A 249 14.70 -2.81 7.78
CA ARG A 249 15.57 -3.18 6.66
C ARG A 249 16.44 -4.38 7.01
N GLU A 250 17.15 -4.34 8.13
CA GLU A 250 18.05 -5.41 8.56
C GLU A 250 17.30 -6.72 8.84
N THR A 251 16.09 -6.63 9.41
CA THR A 251 15.25 -7.80 9.67
C THR A 251 14.73 -8.43 8.38
N LEU A 252 14.25 -7.61 7.44
CA LEU A 252 13.76 -8.06 6.13
C LEU A 252 14.87 -8.64 5.24
N ARG A 253 16.10 -8.10 5.31
CA ARG A 253 17.27 -8.59 4.55
C ARG A 253 17.66 -10.04 4.88
N ARG A 254 17.18 -10.58 5.99
CA ARG A 254 17.37 -12.00 6.35
C ARG A 254 16.54 -12.94 5.46
N TYR A 255 15.50 -12.42 4.82
CA TYR A 255 14.55 -13.17 4.02
C TYR A 255 14.61 -12.83 2.53
N VAL A 256 14.76 -11.55 2.18
CA VAL A 256 14.69 -11.07 0.80
C VAL A 256 15.92 -10.25 0.39
N PRO A 257 16.32 -10.27 -0.89
CA PRO A 257 17.48 -9.52 -1.37
C PRO A 257 17.22 -8.00 -1.45
N ASP A 258 18.29 -7.20 -1.44
CA ASP A 258 18.20 -5.73 -1.54
C ASP A 258 17.46 -5.24 -2.80
N SER A 259 17.45 -6.05 -3.87
CA SER A 259 16.82 -5.71 -5.15
C SER A 259 15.30 -5.56 -5.10
N VAL A 260 14.63 -6.07 -4.05
CA VAL A 260 13.17 -5.94 -3.91
C VAL A 260 12.75 -4.75 -3.05
N PHE A 261 13.70 -3.98 -2.50
CA PHE A 261 13.39 -2.82 -1.66
C PHE A 261 13.20 -1.57 -2.50
N PHE A 262 12.05 -0.93 -2.36
CA PHE A 262 11.70 0.31 -3.05
C PHE A 262 11.42 1.42 -2.03
N ALA A 263 12.02 2.59 -2.23
CA ALA A 263 11.91 3.71 -1.31
C ALA A 263 10.57 4.42 -1.48
N CYS A 264 9.80 4.57 -0.40
CA CYS A 264 8.58 5.39 -0.39
C CYS A 264 8.84 6.71 0.39
N LEU A 265 9.81 7.50 -0.08
CA LEU A 265 10.17 8.77 0.55
C LEU A 265 9.67 9.94 -0.30
N PRO A 266 8.94 10.91 0.28
CA PRO A 266 8.65 12.15 -0.41
C PRO A 266 9.97 12.87 -0.69
N GLU A 267 10.10 13.50 -1.85
CA GLU A 267 11.26 14.35 -2.14
C GLU A 267 11.37 15.41 -1.03
N VAL A 268 12.50 15.38 -0.33
CA VAL A 268 12.91 16.47 0.56
C VAL A 268 13.41 17.60 -0.35
N THR A 269 12.48 18.35 -0.94
CA THR A 269 12.80 19.69 -1.46
C THR A 269 12.83 20.69 -0.32
#